data_AF-A0A1V5PX77-F1
#
_entry.id   AF-A0A1V5PX77-F1
#
_cell.length_a   1.000
_cell.length_b   1.000
_cell.length_c   1.000
_cell.angle_alpha   90.00
_cell.angle_beta   90.00
_cell.angle_gamma   90.00
#
_symmetry.space_group_name_H-M   'P 1'
#
loop_
_entity.id
_entity.type
_entity.pdbx_description
1 polymer ?
#
loop_
_entity_poly.entity_id
_entity_poly.type
_entity_poly.pdbx_seq_one_letter_code
_entity_poly.pdbx_strand_id
1 'polypeptide(L)' 'MPEEVRAIADRINTAGETAKIIRKGQKSGIFRQGDAQQLSITFWAAVQGIMEEVAVNKKYKAPDPHWLVAILLK' A
#
# COMPACT_ATOMS: atom_id res chain seq x y z
N MET A 1 -11.84 19.02 -8.45
CA MET A 1 -11.06 18.85 -7.21
C MET A 1 -10.36 20.18 -6.92
N PRO A 2 -10.49 20.77 -5.73
CA PRO A 2 -9.77 22.01 -5.37
C PRO A 2 -8.26 21.78 -5.38
N GLU A 3 -7.48 22.76 -5.84
CA GLU A 3 -6.02 22.63 -5.99
C GLU A 3 -5.31 22.33 -4.66
N GLU A 4 -5.79 22.91 -3.55
CA GLU A 4 -5.28 22.67 -2.21
C GLU A 4 -5.43 21.22 -1.75
N VAL A 5 -6.52 20.55 -2.15
CA VAL A 5 -6.75 19.12 -1.85
C VAL A 5 -5.78 18.25 -2.63
N ARG A 6 -5.45 18.66 -3.87
CA ARG A 6 -4.45 17.98 -4.71
C ARG A 6 -3.04 18.16 -4.15
N ALA A 7 -2.68 19.36 -3.72
CA ALA A 7 -1.39 19.64 -3.08
C ALA A 7 -1.19 18.90 -1.75
N ILE A 8 -2.25 18.70 -0.96
CA ILE A 8 -2.20 17.89 0.27
C ILE A 8 -2.05 16.40 -0.07
N ALA A 9 -2.78 15.90 -1.07
CA ALA A 9 -2.65 14.52 -1.55
C ALA A 9 -1.24 14.23 -2.11
N ASP A 10 -0.66 15.18 -2.85
CA ASP A 10 0.71 15.08 -3.39
C ASP A 10 1.78 15.12 -2.29
N ARG A 11 1.51 15.81 -1.16
CA ARG A 11 2.37 15.79 0.04
C ARG A 11 2.28 14.47 0.81
N ILE A 12 1.20 13.71 0.64
CA ILE A 12 1.00 12.38 1.22
C ILE A 12 1.32 11.34 0.13
N ASN A 13 2.57 11.33 -0.38
CA ASN A 13 3.02 10.30 -1.32
C ASN A 13 3.35 8.99 -0.58
N THR A 14 2.35 8.41 0.08
CA THR A 14 2.50 7.20 0.89
C THR A 14 3.02 6.03 0.06
N ALA A 15 2.62 5.95 -1.22
CA ALA A 15 3.15 4.95 -2.15
C ALA A 15 4.64 5.18 -2.46
N GLY A 16 5.06 6.42 -2.71
CA GLY A 16 6.47 6.73 -2.94
C GLY A 16 7.37 6.43 -1.73
N GLU A 17 6.92 6.75 -0.52
CA GLU A 17 7.67 6.41 0.71
C GLU A 17 7.71 4.90 0.95
N THR A 18 6.60 4.21 0.71
CA THR A 18 6.53 2.74 0.82
C THR A 18 7.45 2.08 -0.22
N ALA A 19 7.54 2.61 -1.44
CA ALA A 19 8.47 2.12 -2.45
C ALA A 19 9.95 2.24 -2.01
N LYS A 20 10.32 3.26 -1.20
CA LYS A 20 11.67 3.34 -0.61
C LYS A 20 11.92 2.21 0.39
N ILE A 21 10.93 1.87 1.21
CA ILE A 21 11.00 0.75 2.15
C ILE A 21 11.10 -0.57 1.39
N ILE A 22 10.30 -0.74 0.33
CA ILE A 22 10.32 -1.93 -0.52
C ILE A 22 11.71 -2.12 -1.13
N ARG A 23 12.33 -1.07 -1.69
CA ARG A 23 13.72 -1.13 -2.20
C ARG A 23 14.73 -1.58 -1.14
N LYS A 24 14.57 -1.15 0.11
CA LYS A 24 15.45 -1.57 1.22
C LYS A 24 15.22 -3.05 1.57
N GLY A 25 13.97 -3.51 1.62
CA GLY A 25 13.63 -4.90 1.86
C GLY A 25 14.08 -5.83 0.72
N GLN A 26 14.03 -5.37 -0.53
CA GLN A 26 14.54 -6.09 -1.69
C GLN A 26 16.06 -6.30 -1.60
N LYS A 27 16.82 -5.27 -1.18
CA LYS A 27 18.27 -5.37 -0.97
C LYS A 27 18.66 -6.35 0.15
N SER A 28 17.78 -6.55 1.13
CA SER A 28 17.99 -7.48 2.25
C SER A 28 17.35 -8.85 2.03
N GLY A 29 16.72 -9.09 0.88
CA GLY A 29 16.09 -10.37 0.55
C GLY A 29 14.74 -10.64 1.24
N ILE A 30 14.18 -9.65 1.94
CA ILE A 30 12.90 -9.75 2.65
C ILE A 30 11.72 -9.68 1.66
N PHE A 31 11.80 -8.77 0.69
CA PHE A 31 10.73 -8.53 -0.29
C PHE A 31 11.08 -9.09 -1.67
N ARG A 32 10.05 -9.49 -2.41
CA ARG A 32 10.17 -9.98 -3.79
C ARG A 32 10.78 -8.92 -4.71
N GLN A 33 11.58 -9.37 -5.68
CA GLN A 33 12.18 -8.50 -6.69
C GLN A 33 11.13 -7.99 -7.68
N GLY A 34 11.43 -6.88 -8.36
CA GLY A 34 10.52 -6.21 -9.30
C GLY A 34 10.49 -4.70 -9.07
N ASP A 35 9.61 -4.00 -9.80
CA ASP A 35 9.46 -2.56 -9.67
C ASP A 35 8.84 -2.20 -8.31
N ALA A 36 9.61 -1.50 -7.48
CA ALA A 36 9.20 -1.14 -6.12
C ALA A 36 8.02 -0.16 -6.07
N GLN A 37 7.85 0.68 -7.09
CA GLN A 37 6.72 1.60 -7.17
C GLN A 37 5.44 0.82 -7.48
N GLN A 38 5.49 -0.12 -8.44
CA GLN A 38 4.36 -0.99 -8.76
C GLN A 38 3.98 -1.86 -7.55
N LEU A 39 4.95 -2.49 -6.89
CA LEU A 39 4.70 -3.26 -5.67
C LEU A 39 4.04 -2.41 -4.57
N SER A 40 4.50 -1.16 -4.39
CA SER A 40 3.88 -0.24 -3.45
C SER A 40 2.44 0.10 -3.81
N ILE A 41 2.16 0.33 -5.10
CA ILE A 41 0.81 0.64 -5.57
C ILE A 41 -0.10 -0.57 -5.37
N THR A 42 0.38 -1.78 -5.68
CA THR A 42 -0.37 -3.02 -5.45
C THR A 42 -0.72 -3.21 -3.98
N PHE A 43 0.23 -3.00 -3.07
CA PHE A 43 -0.01 -3.07 -1.63
C PHE A 43 -1.09 -2.07 -1.20
N TRP A 44 -0.96 -0.80 -1.58
CA TRP A 44 -1.93 0.23 -1.18
C TRP A 44 -3.31 0.05 -1.83
N ALA A 45 -3.38 -0.45 -3.06
CA ALA A 45 -4.65 -0.79 -3.70
C ALA A 45 -5.41 -1.88 -2.93
N ALA A 46 -4.70 -2.91 -2.43
CA ALA A 46 -5.31 -3.94 -1.58
C ALA A 46 -5.80 -3.35 -0.24
N VAL A 47 -4.98 -2.51 0.40
CA VAL A 47 -5.36 -1.81 1.66
C VAL A 47 -6.59 -0.93 1.45
N GLN A 48 -6.65 -0.15 0.37
CA GLN A 48 -7.78 0.72 0.05
C GLN A 48 -9.05 -0.07 -0.21
N GLY A 49 -9.00 -1.14 -1.02
CA GLY A 49 -10.17 -1.98 -1.27
C GLY A 49 -10.74 -2.60 0.01
N ILE A 50 -9.88 -2.99 0.97
CA ILE A 50 -10.33 -3.46 2.28
C ILE A 50 -10.99 -2.35 3.09
N MET A 51 -10.43 -1.13 3.10
CA MET A 51 -11.03 0.00 3.81
C MET A 51 -12.40 0.37 3.23
N GLU A 52 -12.56 0.32 1.92
CA GLU A 52 -13.84 0.55 1.24
C GLU A 52 -14.88 -0.51 1.64
N GLU A 53 -14.50 -1.80 1.66
CA GLU A 53 -15.39 -2.87 2.10
C GLU A 53 -15.78 -2.72 3.58
N VAL A 54 -14.84 -2.40 4.46
CA VAL A 54 -15.13 -2.11 5.89
C VAL A 54 -16.07 -0.91 6.04
N ALA A 55 -15.93 0.10 5.18
CA ALA A 55 -16.77 1.29 5.24
C ALA A 55 -18.24 0.96 4.90
N VAL A 56 -18.46 0.15 3.86
CA VAL A 56 -19.79 -0.21 3.34
C VAL A 56 -20.43 -1.36 4.13
N ASN A 57 -19.65 -2.36 4.52
CA ASN A 57 -20.13 -3.58 5.17
C ASN A 57 -19.66 -3.65 6.63
N LYS A 58 -20.49 -3.16 7.56
CA LYS A 58 -20.16 -3.14 9.00
C LYS A 58 -19.98 -4.53 9.64
N LYS A 59 -20.39 -5.61 8.97
CA LYS A 59 -20.18 -6.99 9.42
C LYS A 59 -18.91 -7.61 8.85
N TYR A 60 -18.26 -6.93 7.90
CA TYR A 60 -17.00 -7.37 7.34
C TYR A 60 -15.93 -7.37 8.43
N LYS A 61 -15.24 -8.51 8.57
CA LYS A 61 -14.07 -8.63 9.44
C LYS A 61 -12.84 -8.33 8.60
N ALA A 62 -12.08 -7.31 9.01
CA ALA A 62 -10.82 -7.00 8.37
C ALA A 62 -9.92 -8.26 8.33
N PRO A 63 -9.22 -8.50 7.21
CA PRO A 63 -8.34 -9.66 7.07
C PRO A 63 -7.12 -9.53 7.99
N ASP A 64 -6.40 -10.65 8.17
CA ASP A 64 -5.14 -10.65 8.88
C ASP A 64 -4.14 -9.69 8.17
N PRO A 65 -3.54 -8.72 8.88
CA PRO A 65 -2.55 -7.82 8.30
C PRO A 65 -1.36 -8.53 7.63
N HIS A 66 -1.00 -9.74 8.07
CA HIS A 66 0.06 -10.53 7.45
C HIS A 66 -0.25 -10.85 5.98
N TRP A 67 -1.52 -11.00 5.60
CA TRP A 67 -1.91 -11.27 4.21
C TRP A 67 -1.62 -10.08 3.31
N LEU A 68 -1.75 -8.86 3.82
CA LEU A 68 -1.40 -7.65 3.08
C LEU A 68 0.11 -7.53 2.91
N VAL A 69 0.89 -7.79 3.96
CA VAL A 69 2.35 -7.76 3.88
C VAL A 69 2.87 -8.89 2.98
N ALA A 70 2.20 -10.05 2.95
CA ALA A 70 2.54 -11.18 2.09
C ALA A 70 2.47 -10.87 0.60
N ILE A 71 1.76 -9.80 0.18
CA ILE A 71 1.82 -9.27 -1.20
C ILE A 71 3.25 -8.88 -1.58
N LEU A 72 4.07 -8.46 -0.61
CA LEU A 72 5.43 -7.96 -0.82
C LEU A 72 6.52 -9.00 -0.51
N LEU A 73 6.23 -9.99 0.35
CA LEU A 73 7.21 -10.99 0.78
C LEU A 73 7.67 -11.89 -0.37
N LYS A 74 8.91 -12.38 -0.29
CA LYS A 74 9.45 -13.38 -1.22
C LYS A 74 8.75 -14.73 -1.08
#